data_AF-A0A4S2EQE8-F1
#
_entry.id   AF-A0A4S2EQE8-F1
#
_cell.length_a   1.000
_cell.length_b   1.000
_cell.length_c   1.000
_cell.angle_alpha   90.00
_cell.angle_beta   90.00
_cell.angle_gamma   90.00
#
_symmetry.space_group_name_H-M   'P 1'
#
loop_
_entity.id
_entity.type
_entity.pdbx_description
1 polymer ?
#
loop_
_entity_poly.entity_id
_entity_poly.type
_entity_poly.pdbx_seq_one_letter_code
_entity_poly.pdbx_strand_id
1 'polypeptide(L)'
;MNWRANEMTEEKDFWINKAEVYTLSNAEGTAYKVKQEMMNKKGWYKLADDEQVVKKAVLSKEEAQFMEKNKTLMFSRYALDDFNSEAEKYSSYQTYESSSSIYGRLIQAYFNGYTVKKEPKYYIKFPKWLLPYSQRINQCFLNVDENGRWDLSTKTHLDTKRTQFTQEEIDVMQRDEQAEGLDLDMLTVKVPPEELKD
;
A
#
# COMPACT_ATOMS: atom_id res chain seq x y z
N MET A 1 -26.48 -13.99 19.81
CA MET A 1 -27.14 -12.84 19.16
C MET A 1 -26.49 -12.64 17.80
N ASN A 2 -27.30 -12.60 16.74
CA ASN A 2 -26.89 -12.34 15.36
C ASN A 2 -26.37 -10.89 15.24
N TRP A 3 -25.06 -10.72 15.08
CA TRP A 3 -24.47 -9.46 14.65
C TRP A 3 -24.70 -9.34 13.13
N ARG A 4 -25.86 -8.82 12.76
CA ARG A 4 -26.17 -8.56 11.35
C ARG A 4 -25.12 -7.62 10.78
N ALA A 5 -24.50 -8.05 9.69
CA ALA A 5 -23.84 -7.20 8.72
C ALA A 5 -24.82 -6.09 8.29
N ASN A 6 -24.61 -4.89 8.81
CA ASN A 6 -25.13 -3.69 8.17
C ASN A 6 -24.14 -3.34 7.05
N GLU A 7 -24.43 -3.82 5.83
CA GLU A 7 -23.90 -3.20 4.63
C GLU A 7 -24.43 -1.75 4.58
N MET A 8 -23.60 -0.81 5.02
CA MET A 8 -23.90 0.62 4.99
C MET A 8 -23.44 1.20 3.65
N THR A 9 -24.39 1.39 2.72
CA THR A 9 -24.23 2.17 1.49
C THR A 9 -24.51 3.66 1.74
N GLU A 10 -23.89 4.24 2.77
CA GLU A 10 -24.01 5.68 3.04
C GLU A 10 -22.75 6.42 2.60
N GLU A 11 -22.85 7.17 1.49
CA GLU A 11 -21.90 8.24 1.16
C GLU A 11 -22.02 9.33 2.24
N LYS A 12 -21.21 9.26 3.30
CA LYS A 12 -21.14 10.32 4.32
C LYS A 12 -20.06 11.34 3.99
N ASP A 13 -20.41 12.60 4.16
CA ASP A 13 -19.56 13.77 3.94
C ASP A 13 -18.53 13.89 5.09
N PHE A 14 -17.24 13.93 4.75
CA PHE A 14 -16.16 14.12 5.72
C PHE A 14 -15.40 15.43 5.49
N TRP A 15 -15.01 16.08 6.58
CA TRP A 15 -14.28 17.35 6.59
C TRP A 15 -12.85 17.09 7.06
N ILE A 16 -11.86 17.20 6.16
CA ILE A 16 -10.44 16.93 6.47
C ILE A 16 -9.63 18.21 6.25
N ASN A 17 -8.64 18.45 7.10
CA ASN A 17 -7.76 19.61 7.01
C ASN A 17 -6.76 19.44 5.85
N LYS A 18 -6.52 20.51 5.09
CA LYS A 18 -5.76 20.52 3.83
C LYS A 18 -4.33 19.98 3.97
N ALA A 19 -3.71 20.16 5.14
CA ALA A 19 -2.35 19.66 5.41
C ALA A 19 -2.24 18.12 5.35
N GLU A 20 -3.35 17.40 5.52
CA GLU A 20 -3.39 15.93 5.46
C GLU A 20 -3.73 15.40 4.05
N VAL A 21 -4.11 16.29 3.12
CA VAL A 21 -4.59 15.98 1.76
C VAL A 21 -3.72 16.69 0.71
N TYR A 22 -2.42 16.43 0.69
CA TYR A 22 -1.55 16.95 -0.36
C TYR A 22 -1.77 16.21 -1.69
N THR A 23 -2.74 16.67 -2.49
CA THR A 23 -2.75 16.70 -3.98
C THR A 23 -4.01 17.34 -4.60
N LEU A 24 -4.87 18.04 -3.86
CA LEU A 24 -5.95 18.83 -4.47
C LEU A 24 -5.53 20.30 -4.58
N SER A 25 -5.44 20.77 -5.82
CA SER A 25 -4.94 22.09 -6.22
C SER A 25 -5.56 23.25 -5.43
N ASN A 26 -4.67 24.12 -4.93
CA ASN A 26 -4.85 25.54 -4.60
C ASN A 26 -6.29 26.08 -4.52
N ALA A 27 -6.90 25.99 -3.33
CA ALA A 27 -7.74 27.05 -2.78
C ALA A 27 -7.57 27.03 -1.25
N GLU A 28 -7.45 28.21 -0.63
CA GLU A 28 -7.44 28.34 0.83
C GLU A 28 -8.87 28.19 1.37
N GLY A 29 -9.03 27.47 2.48
CA GLY A 29 -10.29 27.44 3.25
C GLY A 29 -11.45 26.59 2.69
N THR A 30 -11.23 25.72 1.69
CA THR A 30 -12.32 24.87 1.16
C THR A 30 -12.21 23.44 1.68
N ALA A 31 -13.25 22.96 2.34
CA ALA A 31 -13.38 21.58 2.75
C ALA A 31 -13.66 20.68 1.54
N TYR A 32 -13.03 19.50 1.51
CA TYR A 32 -13.18 18.56 0.41
C TYR A 32 -14.03 17.37 0.85
N LYS A 33 -15.08 17.06 0.08
CA LYS A 33 -15.85 15.82 0.23
C LYS A 33 -14.99 14.63 -0.22
N VAL A 34 -14.70 13.70 0.67
CA VAL A 34 -13.96 12.47 0.36
C VAL A 34 -14.84 11.26 0.63
N LYS A 35 -14.97 10.36 -0.36
CA LYS A 35 -15.72 9.11 -0.19
C LYS A 35 -15.04 8.19 0.83
N GLN A 36 -15.82 7.44 1.61
CA GLN A 36 -15.32 6.50 2.63
C GLN A 36 -14.35 5.46 2.05
N GLU A 37 -14.58 4.98 0.82
CA GLU A 37 -13.65 4.06 0.16
C GLU A 37 -12.23 4.64 0.01
N MET A 38 -12.13 5.93 -0.32
CA MET A 38 -10.85 6.61 -0.49
C MET A 38 -10.13 6.78 0.85
N MET A 39 -10.90 7.00 1.92
CA MET A 39 -10.39 7.03 3.30
C MET A 39 -9.85 5.67 3.74
N ASN A 40 -10.64 4.61 3.52
CA ASN A 40 -10.25 3.24 3.84
C ASN A 40 -8.97 2.85 3.09
N LYS A 41 -8.85 3.21 1.79
CA LYS A 41 -7.64 3.00 0.98
C LYS A 41 -6.41 3.70 1.55
N LYS A 42 -6.58 4.85 2.19
CA LYS A 42 -5.51 5.59 2.87
C LYS A 42 -5.27 5.11 4.31
N GLY A 43 -6.00 4.09 4.78
CA GLY A 43 -5.86 3.54 6.13
C GLY A 43 -6.65 4.29 7.22
N TRP A 44 -7.60 5.14 6.83
CA TRP A 44 -8.43 5.93 7.73
C TRP A 44 -9.80 5.29 7.84
N TYR A 45 -10.27 5.05 9.07
CA TYR A 45 -11.55 4.40 9.31
C TYR A 45 -12.42 5.28 10.20
N LYS A 46 -13.71 5.36 9.86
CA LYS A 46 -14.71 6.03 10.68
C LYS A 46 -15.04 5.14 11.88
N LEU A 47 -14.87 5.71 13.06
CA LEU A 47 -15.51 5.31 14.30
C LEU A 47 -16.83 6.12 14.42
N ALA A 48 -17.81 5.75 15.24
CA ALA A 48 -19.21 6.26 15.32
C ALA A 48 -19.40 7.80 15.21
N ASP A 49 -20.64 8.29 15.13
CA ASP A 49 -20.96 9.69 14.78
C ASP A 49 -20.34 10.77 15.73
N ASP A 50 -19.74 10.36 16.84
CA ASP A 50 -19.00 11.14 17.85
C ASP A 50 -17.48 10.90 17.88
N GLU A 51 -16.90 10.14 16.94
CA GLU A 51 -15.51 9.65 17.04
C GLU A 51 -14.54 10.28 16.02
N GLN A 52 -13.28 10.42 16.43
CA GLN A 52 -12.17 10.94 15.60
C GLN A 52 -11.71 9.92 14.55
N VAL A 53 -11.21 10.42 13.41
CA VAL A 53 -10.59 9.55 12.40
C VAL A 53 -9.22 9.09 12.90
N VAL A 54 -9.04 7.79 13.06
CA VAL A 54 -7.80 7.21 13.57
C VAL A 54 -6.99 6.58 12.44
N LYS A 55 -5.70 6.91 12.37
CA LYS A 55 -4.77 6.40 11.36
C LYS A 55 -4.17 5.05 11.79
N LYS A 56 -4.35 4.02 10.95
CA LYS A 56 -3.70 2.71 11.12
C LYS A 56 -2.18 2.80 10.99
N ALA A 57 -1.47 1.95 11.73
CA ALA A 57 -0.02 1.79 11.56
C ALA A 57 0.30 1.04 10.26
N VAL A 58 1.40 1.40 9.60
CA VAL A 58 1.90 0.66 8.42
C VAL A 58 3.07 -0.21 8.87
N LEU A 59 2.89 -1.53 8.93
CA LEU A 59 3.87 -2.48 9.47
C LEU A 59 4.65 -3.19 8.37
N SER A 60 5.90 -3.57 8.64
CA SER A 60 6.62 -4.56 7.83
C SER A 60 5.94 -5.95 7.93
N LYS A 61 6.39 -6.90 7.10
CA LYS A 61 5.88 -8.28 7.16
C LYS A 61 6.23 -8.94 8.50
N GLU A 62 7.44 -8.70 9.00
CA GLU A 62 7.94 -9.22 10.28
C GLU A 62 7.18 -8.59 11.45
N GLU A 63 6.94 -7.28 11.41
CA GLU A 63 6.14 -6.57 12.41
C GLU A 63 4.69 -7.09 12.42
N ALA A 64 4.09 -7.34 11.25
CA ALA A 64 2.76 -7.93 11.14
C ALA A 64 2.70 -9.36 11.69
N GLN A 65 3.73 -10.19 11.47
CA GLN A 65 3.83 -11.52 12.07
C GLN A 65 3.95 -11.44 13.60
N PHE A 66 4.70 -10.47 14.12
CA PHE A 66 4.75 -10.19 15.55
C PHE A 66 3.37 -9.84 16.10
N MET A 67 2.61 -8.97 15.41
CA MET A 67 1.24 -8.62 15.83
C MET A 67 0.33 -9.85 15.87
N GLU A 68 0.35 -10.69 14.83
CA GLU A 68 -0.50 -11.89 14.77
C GLU A 68 -0.17 -12.90 15.88
N LYS A 69 1.12 -13.05 16.21
CA LYS A 69 1.58 -13.93 17.30
C LYS A 69 1.09 -13.44 18.67
N ASN A 70 1.01 -12.13 18.86
CA ASN A 70 0.76 -11.50 20.17
C ASN A 70 -0.64 -10.87 20.30
N LYS A 71 -1.52 -11.05 19.31
CA LYS A 71 -2.85 -10.41 19.26
C LYS A 71 -3.79 -10.75 20.43
N THR A 72 -3.53 -11.85 21.12
CA THR A 72 -4.33 -12.29 22.29
C THR A 72 -3.80 -11.74 23.61
N LEU A 73 -2.61 -11.11 23.61
CA LEU A 73 -2.05 -10.51 24.81
C LEU A 73 -2.78 -9.22 25.15
N MET A 74 -3.07 -9.02 26.43
CA MET A 74 -3.59 -7.75 26.91
C MET A 74 -2.50 -6.68 26.90
N PHE A 75 -2.89 -5.41 26.75
CA PHE A 75 -2.00 -4.29 26.98
C PHE A 75 -1.98 -3.93 28.47
N SER A 76 -0.84 -4.08 29.13
CA SER A 76 -0.64 -3.72 30.53
C SER A 76 0.72 -3.07 30.72
N ARG A 77 0.92 -2.40 31.86
CA ARG A 77 2.22 -1.86 32.28
C ARG A 77 2.89 -2.68 33.38
N TYR A 78 2.15 -3.64 33.95
CA TYR A 78 2.51 -4.30 35.20
C TYR A 78 2.56 -5.81 35.09
N ALA A 79 2.23 -6.38 33.92
CA ALA A 79 2.27 -7.82 33.71
C ALA A 79 3.55 -8.17 32.94
N LEU A 80 4.24 -9.23 33.37
CA LEU A 80 5.50 -9.66 32.73
C LEU A 80 5.27 -10.26 31.33
N ASP A 81 4.08 -10.82 31.10
CA ASP A 81 3.65 -11.46 29.85
C ASP A 81 2.50 -10.66 29.20
N ASP A 82 2.74 -9.38 28.92
CA ASP A 82 1.80 -8.51 28.22
C ASP A 82 2.34 -8.05 26.86
N PHE A 83 1.44 -7.51 26.03
CA PHE A 83 1.80 -7.01 24.71
C PHE A 83 2.87 -5.91 24.79
N ASN A 84 2.80 -5.06 25.82
CA ASN A 84 3.71 -3.94 26.00
C ASN A 84 5.15 -4.42 26.19
N SER A 85 5.34 -5.41 27.05
CA SER A 85 6.63 -6.04 27.34
C SER A 85 7.18 -6.77 26.13
N GLU A 86 6.34 -7.48 25.37
CA GLU A 86 6.75 -8.15 24.13
C GLU A 86 7.12 -7.16 23.03
N ALA A 87 6.39 -6.05 22.90
CA ALA A 87 6.69 -5.00 21.93
C ALA A 87 8.01 -4.30 22.26
N GLU A 88 8.27 -4.03 23.54
CA GLU A 88 9.53 -3.45 24.01
C GLU A 88 10.71 -4.39 23.68
N LYS A 89 10.59 -5.68 24.02
CA LYS A 89 11.59 -6.71 23.67
C LYS A 89 11.82 -6.72 22.15
N TYR A 90 10.77 -6.89 21.35
CA TYR A 90 10.89 -6.94 19.89
C TYR A 90 11.60 -5.71 19.34
N SER A 91 11.20 -4.52 19.78
CA SER A 91 11.78 -3.26 19.31
C SER A 91 13.26 -3.10 19.67
N SER A 92 13.70 -3.68 20.79
CA SER A 92 15.10 -3.61 21.25
C SER A 92 16.06 -4.49 20.45
N TYR A 93 15.55 -5.55 19.81
CA TYR A 93 16.36 -6.47 19.01
C TYR A 93 16.56 -6.02 17.56
N GLN A 94 15.93 -4.94 17.14
CA GLN A 94 15.99 -4.44 15.77
C GLN A 94 17.20 -3.52 15.59
N THR A 95 18.04 -3.83 14.62
CA THR A 95 19.35 -3.19 14.44
C THR A 95 19.31 -2.02 13.44
N TYR A 96 18.28 -1.95 12.59
CA TYR A 96 18.26 -1.05 11.44
C TYR A 96 17.37 0.20 11.61
N GLU A 97 16.52 0.23 12.63
CA GLU A 97 15.63 1.36 12.91
C GLU A 97 15.63 1.64 14.42
N SER A 98 15.34 2.88 14.81
CA SER A 98 15.24 3.27 16.23
C SER A 98 14.19 2.41 16.93
N SER A 99 14.58 1.78 18.05
CA SER A 99 13.68 0.99 18.90
C SER A 99 12.41 1.76 19.26
N SER A 100 12.51 3.05 19.58
CA SER A 100 11.37 3.92 19.88
C SER A 100 10.39 4.06 18.71
N SER A 101 10.87 4.07 17.47
CA SER A 101 10.02 4.16 16.26
C SER A 101 9.20 2.89 16.10
N ILE A 102 9.86 1.73 16.19
CA ILE A 102 9.21 0.42 16.07
C ILE A 102 8.21 0.22 17.21
N TYR A 103 8.64 0.46 18.45
CA TYR A 103 7.78 0.35 19.62
C TYR A 103 6.53 1.21 19.48
N GLY A 104 6.68 2.51 19.17
CA GLY A 104 5.54 3.42 18.99
C GLY A 104 4.58 2.95 17.89
N ARG A 105 5.12 2.40 16.81
CA ARG A 105 4.34 1.85 15.69
C ARG A 105 3.57 0.59 16.07
N LEU A 106 4.16 -0.31 16.86
CA LEU A 106 3.49 -1.52 17.37
C LEU A 106 2.38 -1.15 18.37
N ILE A 107 2.61 -0.15 19.23
CA ILE A 107 1.56 0.36 20.13
C ILE A 107 0.40 0.96 19.34
N GLN A 108 0.71 1.78 18.33
CA GLN A 108 -0.31 2.32 17.43
C GLN A 108 -1.08 1.20 16.71
N ALA A 109 -0.38 0.16 16.24
CA ALA A 109 -0.99 -1.00 15.59
C ALA A 109 -1.94 -1.76 16.52
N TYR A 110 -1.59 -1.88 17.81
CA TYR A 110 -2.40 -2.58 18.81
C TYR A 110 -3.74 -1.88 19.03
N PHE A 111 -3.74 -0.57 19.23
CA PHE A 111 -4.97 0.19 19.54
C PHE A 111 -5.78 0.54 18.30
N ASN A 112 -5.11 0.87 17.19
CA ASN A 112 -5.76 1.46 16.02
C ASN A 112 -5.85 0.50 14.84
N GLY A 113 -5.26 -0.70 14.97
CA GLY A 113 -5.06 -1.63 13.88
C GLY A 113 -3.93 -1.23 12.95
N TYR A 114 -3.61 -2.12 12.01
CA TYR A 114 -2.52 -1.93 11.06
C TYR A 114 -2.87 -2.35 9.63
N THR A 115 -2.03 -1.92 8.71
CA THR A 115 -1.90 -2.42 7.34
C THR A 115 -0.49 -2.93 7.14
N VAL A 116 -0.32 -4.01 6.39
CA VAL A 116 1.02 -4.51 6.04
C VAL A 116 1.56 -3.71 4.86
N LYS A 117 2.80 -3.26 4.97
CA LYS A 117 3.56 -2.59 3.92
C LYS A 117 3.66 -3.56 2.74
N LYS A 118 2.92 -3.24 1.68
CA LYS A 118 3.02 -3.97 0.42
C LYS A 118 4.41 -3.77 -0.18
N GLU A 119 4.94 -4.82 -0.77
CA GLU A 119 6.19 -4.76 -1.52
C GLU A 119 6.04 -3.74 -2.67
N PRO A 120 7.05 -2.88 -2.91
CA PRO A 120 7.01 -1.95 -4.03
C PRO A 120 7.02 -2.74 -5.34
N LYS A 121 5.97 -2.55 -6.14
CA LYS A 121 5.92 -3.01 -7.53
C LYS A 121 6.11 -1.83 -8.48
N TYR A 122 6.51 -2.14 -9.71
CA TYR A 122 6.80 -1.18 -10.77
C TYR A 122 6.02 -1.52 -12.03
N TYR A 123 5.57 -0.48 -12.73
CA TYR A 123 5.21 -0.56 -14.14
C TYR A 123 6.48 -0.36 -14.98
N ILE A 124 6.63 -1.06 -16.10
CA ILE A 124 7.63 -0.71 -17.12
C ILE A 124 6.93 0.11 -18.20
N LYS A 125 7.34 1.37 -18.37
CA LYS A 125 6.68 2.34 -19.26
C LYS A 125 7.61 2.77 -20.38
N PHE A 126 7.25 2.41 -21.60
CA PHE A 126 7.96 2.82 -22.80
C PHE A 126 7.61 4.26 -23.20
N PRO A 127 8.62 5.13 -23.41
CA PRO A 127 8.42 6.43 -24.01
C PRO A 127 7.75 6.33 -25.38
N LYS A 128 6.76 7.20 -25.65
CA LYS A 128 6.02 7.19 -26.93
C LYS A 128 6.90 7.33 -28.18
N TRP A 129 8.07 7.97 -28.05
CA TRP A 129 9.01 8.15 -29.15
C TRP A 129 9.79 6.89 -29.51
N LEU A 130 9.87 5.91 -28.60
CA LEU A 130 10.41 4.57 -28.87
C LEU A 130 9.37 3.64 -29.52
N LEU A 131 8.11 4.06 -29.65
CA LEU A 131 7.03 3.22 -30.14
C LEU A 131 6.64 3.53 -31.60
N PRO A 132 6.31 2.50 -32.41
CA PRO A 132 5.68 2.66 -33.71
C PRO A 132 4.39 3.46 -33.61
N TYR A 133 4.03 4.21 -34.66
CA TYR A 133 2.87 5.12 -34.63
C TYR A 133 1.56 4.41 -34.22
N SER A 134 1.38 3.14 -34.62
CA SER A 134 0.23 2.30 -34.24
C SER A 134 0.12 2.00 -32.74
N GLN A 135 1.21 2.07 -31.98
CA GLN A 135 1.26 1.78 -30.54
C GLN A 135 1.32 3.06 -29.67
N ARG A 136 1.45 4.25 -30.28
CA ARG A 136 1.53 5.54 -29.55
C ARG A 136 0.23 5.93 -28.84
N ILE A 137 -0.89 5.31 -29.21
CA ILE A 137 -2.21 5.58 -28.65
C ILE A 137 -2.42 4.66 -27.45
N ASN A 138 -2.09 5.16 -26.27
CA ASN A 138 -2.35 4.56 -24.94
C ASN A 138 -1.67 3.20 -24.62
N GLN A 139 -0.93 2.58 -25.55
CA GLN A 139 -0.23 1.30 -25.34
C GLN A 139 1.26 1.51 -25.06
N CYS A 140 1.59 1.87 -23.82
CA CYS A 140 2.97 2.22 -23.44
C CYS A 140 3.48 1.48 -22.22
N PHE A 141 2.71 0.54 -21.67
CA PHE A 141 3.13 -0.25 -20.53
C PHE A 141 3.40 -1.68 -20.96
N LEU A 142 4.43 -2.27 -20.37
CA LEU A 142 4.74 -3.67 -20.54
C LEU A 142 3.73 -4.53 -19.79
N ASN A 143 3.12 -5.45 -20.53
CA ASN A 143 2.31 -6.52 -20.01
C ASN A 143 2.99 -7.85 -20.35
N VAL A 144 2.94 -8.80 -19.41
CA VAL A 144 3.51 -10.13 -19.58
C VAL A 144 2.41 -11.15 -19.35
N ASP A 145 2.19 -12.04 -20.32
CA ASP A 145 1.21 -13.12 -20.19
C ASP A 145 1.75 -14.31 -19.36
N GLU A 146 0.90 -15.29 -19.10
CA GLU A 146 1.26 -16.49 -18.33
C GLU A 146 2.39 -17.33 -18.97
N ASN A 147 2.61 -17.19 -20.28
CA ASN A 147 3.68 -17.89 -21.01
C ASN A 147 4.97 -17.08 -21.07
N GLY A 148 5.03 -15.90 -20.42
CA GLY A 148 6.20 -15.02 -20.45
C GLY A 148 6.32 -14.18 -21.72
N ARG A 149 5.26 -14.10 -22.54
CA ARG A 149 5.28 -13.28 -23.76
C ARG A 149 5.01 -11.82 -23.41
N TRP A 150 5.82 -10.93 -23.97
CA TRP A 150 5.72 -9.50 -23.75
C TRP A 150 4.78 -8.85 -24.77
N ASP A 151 3.91 -7.95 -24.30
CA ASP A 151 3.12 -7.07 -25.14
C ASP A 151 3.01 -5.67 -24.55
N LEU A 152 2.85 -4.68 -25.42
CA LEU A 152 2.63 -3.30 -25.01
C LEU A 152 1.14 -2.97 -25.03
N SER A 153 0.63 -2.50 -23.89
CA SER A 153 -0.77 -2.18 -23.76
C SER A 153 -1.02 -1.06 -22.74
N THR A 154 -2.30 -0.78 -22.49
CA THR A 154 -2.75 0.02 -21.34
C THR A 154 -2.51 -0.75 -20.04
N LYS A 155 -2.60 -0.06 -18.88
CA LYS A 155 -2.60 -0.67 -17.53
C LYS A 155 -3.76 -1.67 -17.28
N THR A 156 -4.46 -2.09 -18.32
CA THR A 156 -5.64 -2.95 -18.27
C THR A 156 -5.29 -4.33 -17.78
N HIS A 157 -5.82 -4.64 -16.59
CA HIS A 157 -6.00 -5.99 -16.11
C HIS A 157 -6.87 -6.76 -17.11
N LEU A 158 -6.26 -7.75 -17.75
CA LEU A 158 -6.95 -8.98 -18.12
C LEU A 158 -6.42 -10.03 -17.13
N ASP A 159 -7.25 -10.96 -16.68
CA ASP A 159 -6.86 -12.00 -15.70
C ASP A 159 -5.61 -12.78 -16.14
N THR A 160 -5.31 -12.77 -17.43
CA THR A 160 -4.22 -13.51 -18.07
C THR A 160 -2.92 -12.72 -18.22
N LYS A 161 -2.85 -11.46 -17.79
CA LYS A 161 -1.66 -10.58 -18.00
C LYS A 161 -1.27 -9.81 -16.75
N ARG A 162 0.02 -9.91 -16.39
CA ARG A 162 0.65 -9.16 -15.30
C ARG A 162 1.25 -7.86 -15.83
N THR A 163 1.13 -6.81 -15.04
CA THR A 163 1.55 -5.44 -15.40
C THR A 163 2.39 -4.76 -14.31
N GLN A 164 2.55 -5.42 -13.16
CA GLN A 164 3.24 -4.89 -11.99
C GLN A 164 4.29 -5.91 -11.59
N PHE A 165 5.54 -5.48 -11.48
CA PHE A 165 6.69 -6.35 -11.26
C PHE A 165 7.47 -5.89 -10.03
N THR A 166 8.01 -6.82 -9.24
CA THR A 166 9.01 -6.50 -8.21
C THR A 166 10.34 -6.14 -8.88
N GLN A 167 11.28 -5.56 -8.13
CA GLN A 167 12.62 -5.31 -8.67
C GLN A 167 13.33 -6.63 -9.05
N GLU A 168 13.18 -7.67 -8.24
CA GLU A 168 13.76 -8.98 -8.54
C GLU A 168 13.20 -9.57 -9.84
N GLU A 169 11.90 -9.42 -10.12
CA GLU A 169 11.30 -9.84 -11.38
C GLU A 169 11.87 -9.05 -12.57
N ILE A 170 12.08 -7.73 -12.41
CA ILE A 170 12.70 -6.89 -13.44
C ILE A 170 14.15 -7.32 -13.70
N ASP A 171 14.92 -7.59 -12.65
CA ASP A 171 16.31 -8.06 -12.78
C ASP A 171 16.42 -9.39 -13.52
N VAL A 172 15.42 -10.27 -13.36
CA VAL A 172 15.28 -11.51 -14.14
C VAL A 172 14.91 -11.21 -15.58
N MET A 173 13.90 -10.35 -15.80
CA MET A 173 13.45 -9.94 -17.13
C MET A 173 14.54 -9.25 -17.94
N GLN A 174 15.42 -8.49 -17.30
CA GLN A 174 16.55 -7.80 -17.93
C GLN A 174 17.56 -8.75 -18.59
N ARG A 175 17.54 -10.04 -18.19
CA ARG A 175 18.38 -11.11 -18.75
C ARG A 175 17.69 -11.90 -19.88
N ASP A 176 16.41 -11.64 -20.13
CA ASP A 176 15.64 -12.28 -21.22
C ASP A 176 16.07 -11.73 -22.58
N GLU A 177 16.07 -12.56 -23.61
CA GLU A 177 16.40 -12.15 -24.98
C GLU A 177 15.45 -11.03 -25.49
N GLN A 178 14.20 -11.00 -25.01
CA GLN A 178 13.23 -9.93 -25.34
C GLN A 178 13.64 -8.55 -24.79
N ALA A 179 14.54 -8.50 -23.80
CA ALA A 179 15.06 -7.26 -23.23
C ALA A 179 16.30 -6.72 -23.97
N GLU A 180 16.76 -7.40 -25.03
CA GLU A 180 17.97 -7.00 -25.76
C GLU A 180 17.87 -5.54 -26.25
N GLY A 181 18.86 -4.72 -25.88
CA GLY A 181 18.91 -3.29 -26.22
C GLY A 181 17.98 -2.40 -25.39
N LEU A 182 17.33 -2.93 -24.36
CA LEU A 182 16.49 -2.19 -23.41
C LEU A 182 17.14 -2.15 -22.02
N ASP A 183 17.00 -1.01 -21.35
CA ASP A 183 17.27 -0.84 -19.92
C ASP A 183 15.92 -0.71 -19.22
N LEU A 184 15.44 -1.83 -18.65
CA LEU A 184 14.12 -1.89 -18.03
C LEU A 184 14.06 -1.05 -16.75
N ASP A 185 15.16 -0.94 -16.01
CA ASP A 185 15.27 -0.13 -14.80
C ASP A 185 14.98 1.34 -15.09
N MET A 186 15.56 1.86 -16.18
CA MET A 186 15.32 3.23 -16.66
C MET A 186 13.88 3.47 -17.15
N LEU A 187 13.13 2.40 -17.42
CA LEU A 187 11.74 2.43 -17.85
C LEU A 187 10.76 2.22 -16.68
N THR A 188 11.25 1.96 -15.47
CA THR A 188 10.39 1.71 -14.31
C THR A 188 9.64 2.96 -13.85
N VAL A 189 8.38 2.75 -13.47
CA VAL A 189 7.54 3.75 -12.82
C VAL A 189 6.89 3.07 -11.62
N LYS A 190 7.19 3.57 -10.43
CA LYS A 190 6.65 3.01 -9.17
C LYS A 190 5.13 2.95 -9.21
N VAL A 191 4.57 1.79 -8.87
CA VAL A 191 3.13 1.60 -8.76
C VAL A 191 2.64 2.38 -7.52
N PRO A 192 1.63 3.25 -7.67
CA PRO A 192 1.04 3.93 -6.53
C PRO A 192 0.44 2.93 -5.52
N PRO A 193 0.54 3.15 -4.20
CA PRO A 193 0.06 2.20 -3.20
C PRO A 193 -1.40 1.76 -3.39
N GLU A 194 -2.26 2.69 -3.83
CA GLU A 194 -3.68 2.43 -4.13
C GLU A 194 -3.93 1.56 -5.36
N GLU A 195 -2.94 1.40 -6.25
CA GLU A 195 -3.01 0.54 -7.44
C GLU A 195 -2.29 -0.82 -7.22
N LEU A 196 -1.58 -1.01 -6.09
CA LEU A 196 -0.84 -2.25 -5.82
C LEU A 196 -1.80 -3.44 -5.70
N LYS A 197 -1.68 -4.35 -6.66
CA LYS A 197 -2.39 -5.62 -6.70
C LYS A 197 -1.74 -6.59 -5.72
N ASP A 198 -2.57 -7.32 -4.97
CA ASP A 198 -2.12 -8.38 -4.06
C ASP A 198 -1.50 -9.53 -4.86
#